data_AF-A0A0S7X0E6-F1
#
_entry.id   AF-A0A0S7X0E6-F1
#
_cell.length_a   1.000
_cell.length_b   1.000
_cell.length_c   1.000
_cell.angle_alpha   90.00
_cell.angle_beta   90.00
_cell.angle_gamma   90.00
#
_symmetry.space_group_name_H-M   'P 1'
#
loop_
_entity.id
_entity.type
_entity.pdbx_description
1 polymer ?
#
loop_
_entity_poly.entity_id
_entity_poly.type
_entity_poly.pdbx_seq_one_letter_code
_entity_poly.pdbx_strand_id
1 'polypeptide(L)'
;MLLFPEGDELSLAIYLHDQVLNNLHKNNPFLGLNEQNIHDFCIMTEEVSHFLYTAWKVRHSIQMTKLELELQAEVDKFIICNFYCLNHEARFNSLFLKELLFETFSLEEDLSLESKNRYSTASKLALHYCNFLENHYIKKALFSQMLEEIRRFYRLGQTDKISHINRTIFYH
;
A
#
# COMPACT_ATOMS: atom_id res chain seq x y z
N MET A 1 2.93 -12.48 -4.71
CA MET A 1 2.59 -13.36 -3.57
C MET A 1 2.08 -14.69 -4.12
N LEU A 2 2.41 -15.82 -3.49
CA LEU A 2 1.92 -17.14 -3.89
C LEU A 2 0.93 -17.70 -2.85
N LEU A 3 -0.15 -18.31 -3.35
CA LEU A 3 -1.27 -18.86 -2.58
C LEU A 3 -1.43 -20.35 -2.96
N PHE A 4 -1.24 -21.24 -1.99
CA PHE A 4 -1.40 -22.68 -2.19
C PHE A 4 -2.48 -23.21 -1.26
N PRO A 5 -3.65 -23.63 -1.77
CA PRO A 5 -4.63 -24.36 -0.98
C PRO A 5 -4.18 -25.81 -0.81
N GLU A 6 -3.96 -26.26 0.43
CA GLU A 6 -3.64 -27.66 0.78
C GLU A 6 -4.69 -28.18 1.78
N GLY A 7 -5.78 -28.73 1.25
CA GLY A 7 -6.90 -29.19 2.08
C GLY A 7 -7.54 -28.02 2.85
N ASP A 8 -7.52 -28.09 4.19
CA ASP A 8 -8.02 -27.05 5.09
C ASP A 8 -6.96 -25.99 5.44
N GLU A 9 -5.73 -26.13 4.93
CA GLU A 9 -4.62 -25.22 5.19
C GLU A 9 -4.37 -24.27 4.00
N LEU A 10 -3.99 -23.04 4.32
CA LEU A 10 -3.55 -22.04 3.35
C LEU A 10 -2.06 -21.78 3.55
N SER A 11 -1.26 -22.15 2.56
CA SER A 11 0.17 -21.83 2.53
C SER A 11 0.39 -20.53 1.75
N LEU A 12 1.05 -19.57 2.39
CA LEU A 12 1.38 -18.25 1.85
C LEU A 12 2.90 -18.09 1.75
N ALA A 13 3.38 -17.58 0.62
CA ALA A 13 4.77 -17.22 0.46
C ALA A 13 4.92 -15.87 -0.26
N ILE A 14 5.93 -15.11 0.17
CA ILE A 14 6.40 -13.91 -0.53
C ILE A 14 7.44 -14.36 -1.55
N TYR A 15 7.26 -13.92 -2.80
CA TYR A 15 8.25 -14.11 -3.85
C TYR A 15 8.65 -12.74 -4.38
N LEU A 16 9.94 -12.46 -4.34
CA LEU A 16 10.54 -11.25 -4.90
C LEU A 16 11.56 -11.68 -5.94
N HIS A 17 11.50 -11.06 -7.12
CA HIS A 17 12.46 -11.32 -8.18
C HIS A 17 13.88 -10.96 -7.71
N ASP A 18 14.89 -11.76 -8.05
CA ASP A 18 16.28 -11.55 -7.60
C ASP A 18 16.79 -10.14 -7.90
N GLN A 19 16.35 -9.56 -9.01
CA GLN A 19 16.70 -8.18 -9.38
C GLN A 19 16.24 -7.16 -8.32
N VAL A 20 15.02 -7.31 -7.78
CA VAL A 20 14.47 -6.44 -6.73
C VAL A 20 15.31 -6.58 -5.47
N LEU A 21 15.60 -7.82 -5.05
CA LEU A 21 16.41 -8.09 -3.86
C LEU A 21 17.83 -7.52 -4.01
N ASN A 22 18.50 -7.81 -5.12
CA ASN A 22 19.86 -7.35 -5.39
C ASN A 22 19.94 -5.82 -5.41
N ASN A 23 18.96 -5.14 -6.01
CA ASN A 23 18.92 -3.69 -6.05
C ASN A 23 18.68 -3.11 -4.64
N LEU A 24 17.76 -3.65 -3.85
CA LEU A 24 17.53 -3.21 -2.47
C LEU A 24 18.72 -3.48 -1.55
N HIS A 25 19.47 -4.56 -1.77
CA HIS A 25 20.73 -4.81 -1.05
C HIS A 25 21.80 -3.76 -1.41
N LYS A 26 21.92 -3.40 -2.68
CA LYS A 26 22.90 -2.41 -3.16
C LYS A 26 22.52 -0.99 -2.75
N ASN A 27 21.24 -0.64 -2.87
CA ASN A 27 20.68 0.68 -2.61
C ASN A 27 19.77 0.62 -1.38
N ASN A 28 20.38 0.36 -0.22
CA ASN A 28 19.69 0.02 1.02
C ASN A 28 18.63 1.08 1.43
N PRO A 29 17.33 0.73 1.48
CA PRO A 29 16.26 1.66 1.86
C PRO A 29 16.37 2.14 3.32
N PHE A 30 17.05 1.40 4.20
CA PHE A 30 17.35 1.84 5.58
C PHE A 30 18.32 3.01 5.66
N LEU A 31 19.01 3.35 4.56
CA LEU A 31 19.84 4.55 4.47
C LEU A 31 19.09 5.75 3.85
N GLY A 32 17.83 5.54 3.46
CA GLY A 32 16.98 6.54 2.83
C GLY A 32 16.44 6.08 1.47
N LEU A 33 15.24 6.55 1.16
CA LEU A 33 14.60 6.33 -0.13
C LEU A 33 15.09 7.35 -1.16
N ASN A 34 15.38 6.87 -2.36
CA ASN A 34 15.84 7.65 -3.50
C ASN A 34 15.38 7.01 -4.82
N GLU A 35 15.68 7.64 -5.95
CA GLU A 35 15.19 7.20 -7.27
C GLU A 35 15.68 5.81 -7.67
N GLN A 36 16.81 5.36 -7.10
CA GLN A 36 17.41 4.06 -7.41
C GLN A 36 16.73 2.91 -6.66
N ASN A 37 16.04 3.16 -5.55
CA ASN A 37 15.45 2.10 -4.73
C ASN A 37 13.95 2.21 -4.52
N ILE A 38 13.32 3.37 -4.78
CA ILE A 38 11.93 3.60 -4.42
C ILE A 38 10.95 2.64 -5.12
N HIS A 39 11.19 2.33 -6.39
CA HIS A 39 10.33 1.41 -7.15
C HIS A 39 10.38 -0.01 -6.59
N ASP A 40 11.58 -0.57 -6.43
CA ASP A 40 11.77 -1.91 -5.87
C ASP A 40 11.33 -2.00 -4.40
N PHE A 41 11.46 -0.90 -3.66
CA PHE A 41 10.96 -0.80 -2.30
C PHE A 41 9.42 -0.85 -2.26
N CYS A 42 8.75 -0.20 -3.21
CA CYS A 42 7.30 -0.26 -3.35
C CYS A 42 6.82 -1.68 -3.71
N ILE A 43 7.52 -2.37 -4.62
CA ILE A 43 7.22 -3.77 -4.98
C ILE A 43 7.33 -4.67 -3.75
N MET A 44 8.42 -4.55 -3.00
CA MET A 44 8.63 -5.33 -1.77
C MET A 44 7.56 -5.02 -0.72
N THR A 45 7.21 -3.74 -0.55
CA THR A 45 6.19 -3.30 0.41
C THR A 45 4.80 -3.83 0.06
N GLU A 46 4.43 -3.81 -1.21
CA GLU A 46 3.17 -4.37 -1.70
C GLU A 46 3.06 -5.87 -1.42
N GLU A 47 4.11 -6.62 -1.73
CA GLU A 47 4.18 -8.06 -1.49
C GLU A 47 4.05 -8.43 -0.01
N VAL A 48 4.73 -7.68 0.87
CA VAL A 48 4.61 -7.84 2.33
C VAL A 48 3.22 -7.43 2.82
N SER A 49 2.65 -6.35 2.30
CA SER A 49 1.29 -5.91 2.63
C SER A 49 0.27 -6.98 2.26
N HIS A 50 0.33 -7.50 1.03
CA HIS A 50 -0.55 -8.58 0.57
C HIS A 50 -0.47 -9.80 1.47
N PHE A 51 0.75 -10.23 1.83
CA PHE A 51 0.97 -11.37 2.71
C PHE A 51 0.33 -11.16 4.09
N LEU A 52 0.64 -10.04 4.76
CA LEU A 52 0.15 -9.75 6.10
C LEU A 52 -1.37 -9.54 6.14
N TYR A 53 -1.91 -8.86 5.12
CA TYR A 53 -3.34 -8.62 5.01
C TYR A 53 -4.11 -9.91 4.79
N THR A 54 -3.63 -10.77 3.90
CA THR A 54 -4.21 -12.08 3.61
C THR A 54 -4.18 -12.96 4.86
N ALA A 55 -3.01 -13.09 5.50
CA ALA A 55 -2.87 -13.88 6.72
C ALA A 55 -3.82 -13.39 7.82
N TRP A 56 -3.96 -12.07 7.97
CA TRP A 56 -4.89 -11.49 8.94
C TRP A 56 -6.34 -11.81 8.60
N LYS A 57 -6.79 -11.62 7.35
CA LYS A 57 -8.17 -11.87 6.93
C LYS A 57 -8.56 -13.34 7.09
N VAL A 58 -7.68 -14.25 6.66
CA VAL A 58 -7.87 -15.71 6.76
C VAL A 58 -7.95 -16.16 8.21
N ARG A 59 -7.05 -15.68 9.08
CA ARG A 59 -7.07 -16.02 10.52
C ARG A 59 -8.36 -15.60 11.23
N HIS A 60 -9.05 -14.59 10.72
CA HIS A 60 -10.32 -14.11 11.28
C HIS A 60 -11.55 -14.60 10.50
N SER A 61 -11.37 -15.52 9.54
CA SER A 61 -12.44 -16.02 8.68
C SER A 61 -13.21 -14.93 7.94
N ILE A 62 -12.51 -13.85 7.56
CA ILE A 62 -13.08 -12.71 6.83
C ILE A 62 -12.76 -12.87 5.35
N GLN A 63 -13.78 -12.81 4.51
CA GLN A 63 -13.59 -12.75 3.07
C GLN A 63 -12.99 -11.40 2.67
N MET A 64 -12.02 -11.42 1.76
CA MET A 64 -11.43 -10.23 1.18
C MET A 64 -11.61 -10.27 -0.34
N THR A 65 -11.75 -9.10 -0.95
CA THR A 65 -11.75 -8.98 -2.41
C THR A 65 -10.36 -8.61 -2.90
N LYS A 66 -10.09 -8.84 -4.20
CA LYS A 66 -8.85 -8.35 -4.81
C LYS A 66 -8.75 -6.82 -4.74
N LEU A 67 -9.84 -6.09 -4.98
CA LEU A 67 -9.83 -4.62 -4.91
C LEU A 67 -9.46 -4.12 -3.51
N GLU A 68 -9.98 -4.77 -2.46
CA GLU A 68 -9.65 -4.45 -1.08
C GLU A 68 -8.17 -4.68 -0.77
N LEU A 69 -7.62 -5.77 -1.29
CA LEU A 69 -6.21 -6.13 -1.14
C LEU A 69 -5.30 -5.07 -1.78
N GLU A 70 -5.56 -4.72 -3.05
CA GLU A 70 -4.79 -3.68 -3.77
C GLU A 70 -4.91 -2.31 -3.08
N LEU A 71 -6.13 -1.94 -2.65
CA LEU A 71 -6.36 -0.68 -1.93
C LEU A 71 -5.52 -0.62 -0.65
N GLN A 72 -5.45 -1.71 0.12
CA GLN A 72 -4.66 -1.72 1.35
C GLN A 72 -3.17 -1.60 1.04
N ALA A 73 -2.67 -2.30 0.03
CA ALA A 73 -1.25 -2.21 -0.37
C ALA A 73 -0.85 -0.80 -0.80
N GLU A 74 -1.70 -0.12 -1.55
CA GLU A 74 -1.48 1.27 -1.94
C GLU A 74 -1.37 2.23 -0.74
N VAL A 75 -2.26 2.06 0.25
CA VAL A 75 -2.23 2.84 1.49
C VAL A 75 -0.97 2.53 2.30
N ASP A 76 -0.58 1.26 2.41
CA ASP A 76 0.61 0.84 3.16
C ASP A 76 1.90 1.37 2.51
N LYS A 77 2.01 1.30 1.17
CA LYS A 77 3.11 1.89 0.39
C LYS A 77 3.28 3.37 0.71
N PHE A 78 2.19 4.14 0.67
CA PHE A 78 2.23 5.57 0.98
C PHE A 78 2.69 5.85 2.41
N ILE A 79 2.11 5.18 3.40
CA ILE A 79 2.43 5.40 4.81
C ILE A 79 3.91 5.08 5.08
N ILE A 80 4.39 3.94 4.58
CA ILE A 80 5.76 3.49 4.81
C ILE A 80 6.74 4.43 4.09
N CYS A 81 6.50 4.76 2.82
CA CYS A 81 7.36 5.70 2.10
C CYS A 81 7.40 7.07 2.78
N ASN A 82 6.25 7.58 3.24
CA ASN A 82 6.18 8.84 3.96
C ASN A 82 6.96 8.78 5.28
N PHE A 83 6.82 7.70 6.06
CA PHE A 83 7.57 7.51 7.30
C PHE A 83 9.08 7.47 7.06
N TYR A 84 9.55 6.76 6.04
CA TYR A 84 10.97 6.78 5.66
C TYR A 84 11.41 8.18 5.24
N CYS A 85 10.55 8.94 4.55
CA CYS A 85 10.87 10.29 4.12
C CYS A 85 10.97 11.30 5.28
N LEU A 86 10.22 11.09 6.36
CA LEU A 86 10.27 11.94 7.55
C LEU A 86 11.46 11.63 8.48
N ASN A 87 11.91 10.37 8.51
CA ASN A 87 12.96 9.92 9.45
C ASN A 87 14.38 9.93 8.85
N HIS A 88 14.51 10.14 7.55
CA HIS A 88 15.80 10.24 6.87
C HIS A 88 15.88 11.59 6.14
N GLU A 89 17.07 11.99 5.71
CA GLU A 89 17.25 13.07 4.72
C GLU A 89 16.73 12.63 3.34
N ALA A 90 15.47 12.18 3.27
CA ALA A 90 14.88 11.77 2.03
C ALA A 90 14.64 13.00 1.16
N ARG A 91 14.89 12.81 -0.14
CA ARG A 91 14.81 13.87 -1.13
C ARG A 91 13.41 14.05 -1.73
N PHE A 92 12.46 13.21 -1.32
CA PHE A 92 11.12 13.20 -1.90
C PHE A 92 10.13 13.94 -1.02
N ASN A 93 9.38 14.85 -1.64
CA ASN A 93 8.23 15.47 -1.02
C ASN A 93 6.99 14.59 -1.22
N SER A 94 5.92 14.90 -0.48
CA SER A 94 4.66 14.16 -0.54
C SER A 94 3.99 14.18 -1.92
N LEU A 95 4.18 15.25 -2.71
CA LEU A 95 3.61 15.34 -4.06
C LEU A 95 4.23 14.28 -4.98
N PHE A 96 5.56 14.19 -4.99
CA PHE A 96 6.28 13.18 -5.77
C PHE A 96 5.85 11.76 -5.39
N LEU A 97 5.71 11.46 -4.08
CA LEU A 97 5.25 10.13 -3.65
C LEU A 97 3.84 9.81 -4.17
N LYS A 98 2.95 10.79 -4.21
CA LYS A 98 1.59 10.58 -4.72
C LYS A 98 1.57 10.37 -6.23
N GLU A 99 2.34 11.14 -6.99
CA GLU A 99 2.50 10.95 -8.44
C GLU A 99 3.09 9.57 -8.75
N LEU A 100 4.13 9.18 -8.00
CA LEU A 100 4.78 7.88 -8.15
C LEU A 100 3.82 6.71 -7.88
N LEU A 101 3.11 6.75 -6.75
CA LEU A 101 2.28 5.64 -6.29
C LEU A 101 0.94 5.55 -7.03
N PHE A 102 0.31 6.69 -7.34
CA PHE A 102 -1.08 6.72 -7.77
C PHE A 102 -1.29 7.17 -9.22
N GLU A 103 -0.27 7.70 -9.89
CA GLU A 103 -0.41 8.27 -11.24
C GLU A 103 0.56 7.67 -12.26
N THR A 104 1.78 7.34 -11.87
CA THR A 104 2.88 6.97 -12.79
C THR A 104 3.10 5.46 -12.93
N PHE A 105 2.20 4.63 -12.39
CA PHE A 105 2.36 3.18 -12.46
C PHE A 105 2.05 2.66 -13.88
N SER A 106 2.97 1.86 -14.42
CA SER A 106 2.77 1.17 -15.69
C SER A 106 2.11 -0.17 -15.42
N LEU A 107 0.94 -0.38 -16.01
CA LEU A 107 0.27 -1.68 -16.01
C LEU A 107 0.79 -2.50 -17.19
N GLU A 108 1.11 -3.77 -16.97
CA GLU A 108 1.50 -4.68 -18.04
C GLU A 108 0.46 -4.68 -19.16
N GLU A 109 0.94 -4.65 -20.41
CA GLU A 109 0.08 -4.49 -21.60
C GLU A 109 -0.98 -5.60 -21.68
N ASP A 110 -0.61 -6.80 -21.28
CA ASP A 110 -1.41 -8.03 -21.34
C ASP A 110 -2.45 -8.16 -20.21
N LEU A 111 -2.53 -7.21 -19.29
CA LEU A 111 -3.55 -7.24 -18.24
C LEU A 111 -4.96 -7.10 -18.83
N SER A 112 -5.86 -7.95 -18.35
CA SER A 112 -7.29 -7.84 -18.68
C SER A 112 -7.84 -6.46 -18.30
N LEU A 113 -8.83 -5.98 -19.05
CA LEU A 113 -9.50 -4.70 -18.78
C LEU A 113 -10.06 -4.65 -17.34
N GLU A 114 -10.58 -5.77 -16.85
CA GLU A 114 -11.04 -5.90 -15.46
C GLU A 114 -9.91 -5.65 -14.45
N SER A 115 -8.73 -6.22 -14.69
CA SER A 115 -7.57 -6.01 -13.82
C SER A 115 -7.08 -4.57 -13.88
N LYS A 116 -7.01 -3.97 -15.08
CA LYS A 116 -6.65 -2.56 -15.24
C LYS A 116 -7.62 -1.64 -14.50
N ASN A 117 -8.92 -1.90 -14.60
CA ASN A 117 -9.94 -1.15 -13.86
C ASN A 117 -9.80 -1.32 -12.35
N ARG A 118 -9.48 -2.52 -11.87
CA ARG A 118 -9.28 -2.78 -10.44
C ARG A 118 -8.10 -1.99 -9.88
N TYR A 119 -6.93 -2.05 -10.53
CA TYR A 119 -5.76 -1.26 -10.11
C TYR A 119 -6.06 0.24 -10.13
N SER A 120 -6.63 0.76 -11.24
CA SER A 120 -7.01 2.18 -11.32
C SER A 120 -7.99 2.59 -10.22
N THR A 121 -8.95 1.74 -9.89
CA THR A 121 -9.92 2.00 -8.82
C THR A 121 -9.24 2.02 -7.44
N ALA A 122 -8.36 1.06 -7.17
CA ALA A 122 -7.59 1.00 -5.93
C ALA A 122 -6.74 2.26 -5.75
N SER A 123 -5.95 2.64 -6.76
CA SER A 123 -5.07 3.82 -6.71
C SER A 123 -5.86 5.12 -6.47
N LYS A 124 -7.01 5.31 -7.13
CA LYS A 124 -7.87 6.50 -6.91
C LYS A 124 -8.42 6.57 -5.49
N LEU A 125 -8.92 5.45 -4.97
CA LEU A 125 -9.44 5.37 -3.60
C LEU A 125 -8.30 5.62 -2.58
N ALA A 126 -7.14 5.02 -2.81
CA ALA A 126 -5.97 5.19 -1.96
C ALA A 126 -5.47 6.64 -1.97
N LEU A 127 -5.41 7.31 -3.13
CA LEU A 127 -5.03 8.72 -3.24
C LEU A 127 -5.93 9.62 -2.39
N HIS A 128 -7.26 9.43 -2.45
CA HIS A 128 -8.20 10.19 -1.61
C HIS A 128 -7.93 9.97 -0.13
N TYR A 129 -7.78 8.71 0.30
CA TYR A 129 -7.53 8.40 1.69
C TYR A 129 -6.17 8.94 2.18
N CYS A 130 -5.13 8.82 1.36
CA CYS A 130 -3.78 9.29 1.68
C CYS A 130 -3.72 10.82 1.76
N ASN A 131 -4.46 11.54 0.91
CA ASN A 131 -4.63 12.99 1.04
C ASN A 131 -5.32 13.37 2.35
N PHE A 132 -6.33 12.60 2.77
CA PHE A 132 -6.95 12.79 4.08
C PHE A 132 -5.93 12.58 5.21
N LEU A 133 -5.20 11.46 5.20
CA LEU A 133 -4.17 11.13 6.20
C LEU A 133 -3.10 12.22 6.28
N GLU A 134 -2.63 12.68 5.12
CA GLU A 134 -1.62 13.71 4.99
C GLU A 134 -2.07 15.02 5.66
N ASN A 135 -3.25 15.51 5.30
CA ASN A 135 -3.74 16.82 5.74
C ASN A 135 -4.22 16.82 7.20
N HIS A 136 -4.74 15.69 7.67
CA HIS A 136 -5.34 15.61 9.01
C HIS A 136 -4.36 15.17 10.08
N TYR A 137 -3.35 14.36 9.73
CA TYR A 137 -2.43 13.80 10.71
C TYR A 137 -0.96 14.09 10.41
N ILE A 138 -0.47 13.76 9.22
CA ILE A 138 0.98 13.80 8.91
C ILE A 138 1.51 15.23 8.99
N LYS A 139 0.88 16.19 8.29
CA LYS A 139 1.29 17.61 8.31
C LYS A 139 1.20 18.25 9.70
N LYS A 140 0.39 17.66 10.60
CA LYS A 140 0.17 18.13 11.98
C LYS A 140 1.00 17.34 13.01
N ALA A 141 1.85 16.40 12.56
CA ALA A 141 2.62 15.50 13.42
C ALA A 141 1.78 14.68 14.43
N LEU A 142 0.53 14.35 14.09
CA LEU A 142 -0.41 13.59 14.94
C LEU A 142 -0.29 12.08 14.71
N PHE A 143 0.93 11.53 14.88
CA PHE A 143 1.23 10.14 14.51
C PHE A 143 0.46 9.10 15.33
N SER A 144 0.25 9.33 16.63
CA SER A 144 -0.51 8.38 17.47
C SER A 144 -1.96 8.24 17.01
N GLN A 145 -2.60 9.37 16.69
CA GLN A 145 -3.98 9.39 16.17
C GLN A 145 -4.05 8.81 14.76
N MET A 146 -3.04 9.06 13.93
CA MET A 146 -2.92 8.41 12.62
C MET A 146 -2.86 6.89 12.75
N LEU A 147 -2.06 6.37 13.70
CA LEU A 147 -1.93 4.93 13.93
C LEU A 147 -3.26 4.30 14.35
N GLU A 148 -4.04 4.99 15.18
CA GLU A 148 -5.39 4.53 15.57
C GLU A 148 -6.33 4.48 14.35
N GLU A 149 -6.32 5.54 13.54
CA GLU A 149 -7.12 5.66 12.33
C GLU A 149 -6.78 4.57 11.31
N ILE A 150 -5.51 4.36 10.98
CA ILE A 150 -5.11 3.34 10.00
C ILE A 150 -5.36 1.92 10.53
N ARG A 151 -5.23 1.67 11.85
CA ARG A 151 -5.59 0.38 12.45
C ARG A 151 -7.08 0.11 12.34
N ARG A 152 -7.92 1.14 12.52
CA ARG A 152 -9.36 1.02 12.31
C ARG A 152 -9.65 0.70 10.84
N PHE A 153 -9.06 1.47 9.92
CA PHE A 153 -9.23 1.30 8.48
C PHE A 153 -8.79 -0.09 7.99
N TYR A 154 -7.67 -0.61 8.50
CA TYR A 154 -7.13 -1.94 8.17
C TYR A 154 -8.16 -3.06 8.41
N ARG A 155 -8.99 -2.94 9.46
CA ARG A 155 -9.97 -3.97 9.83
C ARG A 155 -11.25 -3.95 8.99
N LEU A 156 -11.51 -2.85 8.29
CA LEU A 156 -12.71 -2.70 7.46
C LEU A 156 -12.67 -3.66 6.27
N GLY A 157 -13.84 -4.14 5.84
CA GLY A 157 -14.00 -4.79 4.54
C GLY A 157 -14.13 -3.76 3.42
N GLN A 158 -14.15 -4.22 2.16
CA GLN A 158 -14.21 -3.34 0.98
C GLN A 158 -15.28 -2.24 1.08
N THR A 159 -16.54 -2.60 1.36
CA THR A 159 -17.66 -1.64 1.41
C THR A 159 -17.42 -0.57 2.47
N ASP A 160 -17.02 -0.98 3.67
CA ASP A 160 -16.78 -0.06 4.78
C ASP A 160 -15.56 0.85 4.52
N LYS A 161 -14.49 0.33 3.89
CA LYS A 161 -13.35 1.15 3.45
C LYS A 161 -13.80 2.23 2.47
N ILE A 162 -14.58 1.87 1.44
CA ILE A 162 -15.08 2.84 0.45
C ILE A 162 -15.99 3.87 1.12
N SER A 163 -16.94 3.44 1.96
CA SER A 163 -17.81 4.35 2.69
C SER A 163 -17.04 5.26 3.65
N HIS A 164 -15.96 4.77 4.25
CA HIS A 164 -15.08 5.58 5.09
C HIS A 164 -14.33 6.63 4.26
N ILE A 165 -13.70 6.23 3.15
CA ILE A 165 -13.00 7.14 2.24
C ILE A 165 -13.95 8.23 1.73
N ASN A 166 -15.15 7.86 1.29
CA ASN A 166 -16.13 8.83 0.82
C ASN A 166 -16.52 9.84 1.90
N ARG A 167 -16.57 9.43 3.17
CA ARG A 167 -16.80 10.36 4.29
C ARG A 167 -15.62 11.30 4.51
N THR A 168 -14.39 10.84 4.31
CA THR A 168 -13.20 11.68 4.49
C THR A 168 -13.11 12.83 3.49
N ILE A 169 -13.75 12.72 2.32
CA ILE A 169 -13.80 13.79 1.29
C ILE A 169 -14.48 15.05 1.83
N PHE A 170 -15.39 14.94 2.80
CA PHE A 170 -16.09 16.08 3.37
C PHE A 170 -15.30 16.82 4.45
N TYR A 171 -14.06 16.40 4.74
CA TYR A 171 -13.17 17.06 5.70
C TYR A 171 -12.15 18.00 5.01
N HIS A 172 -12.35 18.31 3.73
CA HIS A 172 -11.56 19.30 2.99
C HIS A 172 -12.02 20.73 3.26
#